data_AF-F5ZCH6-F1
#
_entry.id   AF-F5ZCH6-F1
#
_cell.length_a   1.000
_cell.length_b   1.000
_cell.length_c   1.000
_cell.angle_alpha   90.00
_cell.angle_beta   90.00
_cell.angle_gamma   90.00
#
_symmetry.space_group_name_H-M   'P 1'
#
loop_
_entity.id
_entity.type
_entity.pdbx_description
1 polymer ?
#
loop_
_entity_poly.entity_id
_entity_poly.type
_entity_poly.pdbx_seq_one_letter_code
_entity_poly.pdbx_strand_id
1 'polypeptide(L)'
;MIYQVADFQIDTENFVIVKHGEPLAVEPKVFDLIVYLIDHRDRLVTRDELFKEIWAAREVSDTTLSNHIKAARKLLDDNGEMQRVITTLRGRGYRFAATVTQLKNTPTSEQASANSNSTLKQPEALLKYLFSKTSVVIFFTLLLGLIFITFYRGAAETNNQNSQPYILVLPFGISSDDDKKWQPFTEQITREMITKFGHLPELRVVPSSSAFVFKNDKSFTNIRTKIPSVTHVLDATVNVSSQGNIKVSATLFSLETGALIWDQAFLGQVNDRNFFSIQSEIASGAASSLSVAISPKMEEALYALPTNNVAAYELYVEGQQQMNLLSHEPLRKSIELFSGAIALDPSFEAAYVARANAYRLIMSYFDTPSEVLPMVVSSVQGALAVSSNNADALSSLGLAYVFAWRWNDAWKVLNAAKSQNSELVLTELGFALYYAGLGDVEGVKRALRQADKLDPLNVELADWGHWALAMVGDFDAAVAWARVKIKQHPRVSVLYSGASVSLSLMGEHEEAIAFAQKGVALAPQYPFALIALSQAYGYAGDKHKIAPLLKQAETLNAFMCPYETAISYIILDEFDRAFELLNSAISSRSNCLVFSRFDSRLSPIRQDERFEALLNQVGLDDVSIASYQR
;
A
#
# COMPACT_ATOMS: atom_id res chain seq x y z
N MET A 1 -42.56 20.52 -4.86
CA MET A 1 -42.85 21.66 -5.76
C MET A 1 -41.94 21.57 -6.97
N ILE A 2 -42.39 21.97 -8.17
CA ILE A 2 -41.55 21.90 -9.37
C ILE A 2 -41.26 23.32 -9.90
N TYR A 3 -39.97 23.65 -10.01
CA TYR A 3 -39.48 24.88 -10.62
C TYR A 3 -38.96 24.61 -12.03
N GLN A 4 -39.36 25.41 -13.01
CA GLN A 4 -38.77 25.45 -14.35
C GLN A 4 -37.81 26.65 -14.43
N VAL A 5 -36.55 26.38 -14.75
CA VAL A 5 -35.50 27.40 -14.97
C VAL A 5 -34.79 27.07 -16.27
N ALA A 6 -34.97 27.89 -17.31
CA ALA A 6 -34.48 27.57 -18.66
C ALA A 6 -34.88 26.12 -19.06
N ASP A 7 -33.91 25.28 -19.42
CA ASP A 7 -34.12 23.88 -19.83
C ASP A 7 -34.16 22.89 -18.65
N PHE A 8 -34.15 23.39 -17.41
CA PHE A 8 -34.08 22.60 -16.19
C PHE A 8 -35.42 22.55 -15.45
N GLN A 9 -35.81 21.35 -15.02
CA GLN A 9 -36.90 21.10 -14.07
C GLN A 9 -36.30 20.67 -12.74
N ILE A 10 -36.64 21.39 -11.67
CA ILE A 10 -36.15 21.13 -10.32
C ILE A 10 -37.35 20.70 -9.49
N ASP A 11 -37.39 19.42 -9.15
CA ASP A 11 -38.41 18.83 -8.30
C ASP A 11 -37.92 18.80 -6.85
N THR A 12 -38.48 19.68 -6.02
CA THR A 12 -38.11 19.81 -4.61
C THR A 12 -38.68 18.71 -3.72
N GLU A 13 -39.67 17.95 -4.18
CA GLU A 13 -40.23 16.82 -3.41
C GLU A 13 -39.40 15.55 -3.61
N ASN A 14 -38.94 15.31 -4.84
CA ASN A 14 -38.17 14.12 -5.19
C ASN A 14 -36.65 14.35 -5.17
N PHE A 15 -36.18 15.57 -4.89
CA PHE A 15 -34.75 15.95 -4.88
C PHE A 15 -34.05 15.68 -6.23
N VAL A 16 -34.75 15.91 -7.35
CA VAL A 16 -34.25 15.65 -8.70
C VAL A 16 -34.17 16.93 -9.52
N ILE A 17 -33.08 17.08 -10.27
CA ILE A 17 -32.94 18.08 -11.34
C ILE A 17 -32.92 17.35 -12.67
N VAL A 18 -33.84 17.69 -13.57
CA VAL A 18 -33.97 17.09 -14.90
C VAL A 18 -33.60 18.14 -15.95
N LYS A 19 -32.80 17.75 -16.95
CA LYS A 19 -32.48 18.58 -18.12
C LYS A 19 -32.87 17.81 -19.38
N HIS A 20 -33.74 18.38 -20.20
CA HIS A 20 -34.27 17.71 -21.41
C HIS A 20 -34.85 16.30 -21.18
N GLY A 21 -35.43 16.02 -20.01
CA GLY A 21 -36.01 14.72 -19.67
C GLY A 21 -35.05 13.71 -19.04
N GLU A 22 -33.75 14.04 -18.93
CA GLU A 22 -32.75 13.19 -18.27
C GLU A 22 -32.41 13.72 -16.86
N PRO A 23 -32.38 12.86 -15.83
CA PRO A 23 -32.02 13.26 -14.47
C PRO A 23 -30.51 13.56 -14.37
N LEU A 24 -30.16 14.64 -13.68
CA LEU A 24 -28.79 15.04 -13.40
C LEU A 24 -28.40 14.62 -11.97
N ALA A 25 -27.22 14.02 -11.84
CA ALA A 25 -26.63 13.75 -10.53
C ALA A 25 -26.27 15.08 -9.84
N VAL A 26 -26.77 15.26 -8.61
CA VAL A 26 -26.58 16.49 -7.83
C VAL A 26 -26.22 16.16 -6.39
N GLU A 27 -25.22 16.83 -5.85
CA GLU A 27 -24.86 16.74 -4.44
C GLU A 27 -25.96 17.37 -3.56
N PRO A 28 -26.37 16.77 -2.43
CA PRO A 28 -27.47 17.28 -1.60
C PRO A 28 -27.33 18.75 -1.21
N LYS A 29 -26.12 19.19 -0.81
CA LYS A 29 -25.89 20.60 -0.42
C LYS A 29 -25.88 21.56 -1.61
N VAL A 30 -25.53 21.09 -2.79
CA VAL A 30 -25.64 21.87 -4.03
C VAL A 30 -27.11 21.99 -4.45
N PHE A 31 -27.90 20.92 -4.27
CA PHE A 31 -29.34 20.95 -4.48
C PHE A 31 -30.01 21.93 -3.51
N ASP A 32 -29.75 21.79 -2.20
CA ASP A 32 -30.26 22.69 -1.15
C ASP A 32 -29.93 24.15 -1.47
N LEU A 33 -28.69 24.42 -1.88
CA LEU A 33 -28.23 25.76 -2.27
C LEU A 33 -28.99 26.31 -3.47
N ILE A 34 -29.22 25.51 -4.52
CA ILE A 34 -29.97 25.93 -5.71
C ILE A 34 -31.41 26.25 -5.33
N VAL A 35 -32.07 25.35 -4.60
CA VAL A 35 -33.47 25.55 -4.15
C VAL A 35 -33.57 26.78 -3.28
N TYR A 36 -32.66 26.97 -2.32
CA TYR A 36 -32.65 28.13 -1.44
C TYR A 36 -32.47 29.44 -2.20
N LEU A 37 -31.58 29.48 -3.19
CA LEU A 37 -31.39 30.65 -4.04
C LEU A 37 -32.61 30.93 -4.93
N ILE A 38 -33.31 29.89 -5.40
CA ILE A 38 -34.56 30.03 -6.16
C ILE A 38 -35.68 30.56 -5.28
N ASP A 39 -35.83 30.04 -4.07
CA ASP A 39 -36.87 30.48 -3.12
C ASP A 39 -36.71 31.96 -2.74
N HIS A 40 -35.47 32.45 -2.75
CA HIS A 40 -35.12 33.84 -2.41
C HIS A 40 -34.65 34.68 -3.62
N ARG A 41 -35.05 34.27 -4.84
CA ARG A 41 -34.61 34.86 -6.13
C ARG A 41 -34.86 36.36 -6.29
N ASP A 42 -35.81 36.90 -5.54
CA ASP A 42 -36.22 38.31 -5.53
C ASP A 42 -35.28 39.23 -4.71
N ARG A 43 -34.33 38.66 -3.96
CA ARG A 43 -33.38 39.43 -3.15
C ARG A 43 -31.95 38.89 -3.22
N LEU A 44 -31.02 39.67 -2.65
CA LEU A 44 -29.66 39.22 -2.40
C LEU A 44 -29.67 38.25 -1.21
N VAL A 45 -28.97 37.13 -1.34
CA VAL A 45 -28.71 36.19 -0.25
C VAL A 45 -27.25 36.35 0.20
N THR A 46 -27.05 36.63 1.48
CA THR A 46 -25.71 36.88 2.02
C THR A 46 -24.94 35.58 2.27
N ARG A 47 -23.61 35.67 2.41
CA ARG A 47 -22.78 34.48 2.69
C ARG A 47 -23.09 33.88 4.05
N ASP A 48 -23.20 34.73 5.08
CA ASP A 48 -23.50 34.31 6.45
C ASP A 48 -24.87 33.61 6.54
N GLU A 49 -25.83 34.09 5.78
CA GLU A 49 -27.15 33.46 5.64
C GLU A 49 -27.05 32.09 4.96
N LEU A 50 -26.31 31.96 3.86
CA LEU A 50 -26.10 30.65 3.23
C LEU A 50 -25.40 29.67 4.17
N PHE A 51 -24.38 30.11 4.91
CA PHE A 51 -23.71 29.29 5.93
C PHE A 51 -24.67 28.82 7.01
N LYS A 52 -25.53 29.73 7.50
CA LYS A 52 -26.50 29.40 8.54
C LYS A 52 -27.57 28.43 8.05
N GLU A 53 -28.15 28.68 6.88
CA GLU A 53 -29.37 27.99 6.43
C GLU A 53 -29.07 26.68 5.70
N ILE A 54 -27.94 26.59 4.96
CA ILE A 54 -27.55 25.36 4.26
C ILE A 54 -26.71 24.45 5.16
N TRP A 55 -25.89 25.01 6.06
CA TRP A 55 -24.97 24.24 6.92
C TRP A 55 -25.29 24.33 8.43
N ALA A 56 -26.46 24.83 8.82
CA ALA A 56 -26.98 24.82 10.19
C ALA A 56 -25.98 25.36 11.25
N ALA A 57 -25.26 26.44 10.92
CA ALA A 57 -24.25 27.08 11.77
C ALA A 57 -23.01 26.23 12.13
N ARG A 58 -22.68 25.19 11.34
CA ARG A 58 -21.35 24.58 11.35
C ARG A 58 -20.32 25.58 10.80
N GLU A 59 -19.12 25.65 11.38
CA GLU A 59 -18.04 26.47 10.80
C GLU A 59 -17.57 25.85 9.49
N VAL A 60 -17.90 26.51 8.37
CA VAL A 60 -17.51 26.09 7.01
C VAL A 60 -16.65 27.19 6.40
N SER A 61 -15.62 26.80 5.65
CA SER A 61 -14.71 27.76 5.01
C SER A 61 -15.36 28.46 3.81
N ASP A 62 -14.92 29.69 3.50
CA ASP A 62 -15.30 30.43 2.28
C ASP A 62 -15.02 29.65 0.98
N THR A 63 -14.00 28.79 1.00
CA THR A 63 -13.67 27.89 -0.10
C THR A 63 -14.80 26.87 -0.34
N THR A 64 -15.45 26.40 0.72
CA THR A 64 -16.56 25.44 0.63
C THR A 64 -17.77 26.07 -0.05
N LEU A 65 -18.20 27.26 0.38
CA LEU A 65 -19.29 27.99 -0.27
C LEU A 65 -18.97 28.33 -1.74
N SER A 66 -17.73 28.72 -2.02
CA SER A 66 -17.28 29.02 -3.38
C SER A 66 -17.32 27.79 -4.29
N ASN A 67 -16.94 26.61 -3.79
CA ASN A 67 -17.01 25.36 -4.53
C ASN A 67 -18.46 24.92 -4.80
N HIS A 68 -19.36 25.06 -3.83
CA HIS A 68 -20.78 24.72 -4.01
C HIS A 68 -21.46 25.67 -5.00
N ILE A 69 -21.14 26.97 -4.97
CA ILE A 69 -21.63 27.92 -6.00
C ILE A 69 -21.08 27.57 -7.38
N LYS A 70 -19.83 27.12 -7.48
CA LYS A 70 -19.23 26.68 -8.75
C LYS A 70 -19.92 25.42 -9.29
N ALA A 71 -20.21 24.46 -8.42
CA ALA A 71 -20.95 23.25 -8.77
C ALA A 71 -22.39 23.57 -9.19
N ALA A 72 -23.10 24.43 -8.43
CA ALA A 72 -24.44 24.88 -8.75
C ALA A 72 -24.51 25.58 -10.11
N ARG A 73 -23.55 26.47 -10.39
CA ARG A 73 -23.42 27.11 -11.70
C ARG A 73 -23.21 26.10 -12.81
N LYS A 74 -22.23 25.20 -12.66
CA LYS A 74 -21.93 24.17 -13.66
C LYS A 74 -23.16 23.30 -13.96
N LEU A 75 -23.94 22.96 -12.94
CA LEU A 75 -25.15 22.15 -13.08
C LEU A 75 -26.24 22.86 -13.90
N LEU A 76 -26.34 24.19 -13.77
CA LEU A 76 -27.32 25.04 -14.45
C LEU A 76 -26.76 25.67 -15.73
N ASP A 77 -25.75 25.04 -16.36
CA ASP A 77 -25.05 25.53 -17.55
C ASP A 77 -24.50 26.98 -17.42
N ASP A 78 -24.17 27.40 -16.20
CA ASP A 78 -23.60 28.70 -15.86
C ASP A 78 -22.14 28.56 -15.41
N ASN A 79 -21.41 29.68 -15.32
CA ASN A 79 -20.06 29.70 -14.76
C ASN A 79 -19.72 31.06 -14.13
N GLY A 80 -18.51 31.18 -13.57
CA GLY A 80 -18.06 32.39 -12.89
C GLY A 80 -17.87 33.62 -13.78
N GLU A 81 -17.86 33.46 -15.11
CA GLU A 81 -17.73 34.54 -16.09
C GLU A 81 -19.08 34.93 -16.70
N MET A 82 -19.90 33.93 -17.06
CA MET A 82 -21.23 34.13 -17.65
C MET A 82 -22.24 34.66 -16.63
N GLN A 83 -22.24 34.11 -15.42
CA GLN A 83 -23.11 34.47 -14.29
C GLN A 83 -24.58 34.75 -14.64
N ARG A 84 -25.13 33.99 -15.60
CA ARG A 84 -26.48 34.18 -16.16
C ARG A 84 -27.58 33.66 -15.25
N VAL A 85 -27.27 32.64 -14.44
CA VAL A 85 -28.23 31.97 -13.56
C VAL A 85 -27.97 32.36 -12.12
N ILE A 86 -26.72 32.35 -11.67
CA ILE A 86 -26.34 32.79 -10.33
C ILE A 86 -25.32 33.93 -10.46
N THR A 87 -25.68 35.13 -10.03
CA THR A 87 -24.79 36.31 -10.06
C THR A 87 -24.12 36.52 -8.71
N THR A 88 -22.80 36.77 -8.73
CA THR A 88 -22.02 37.12 -7.53
C THR A 88 -21.91 38.63 -7.39
N LEU A 89 -22.37 39.16 -6.26
CA LEU A 89 -22.08 40.53 -5.85
C LEU A 89 -20.86 40.48 -4.91
N ARG A 90 -19.70 40.92 -5.41
CA ARG A 90 -18.42 40.84 -4.69
C ARG A 90 -18.54 41.46 -3.29
N GLY A 91 -18.15 40.71 -2.28
CA GLY A 91 -18.16 41.13 -0.87
C GLY A 91 -19.55 41.21 -0.23
N ARG A 92 -20.62 40.80 -0.92
CA ARG A 92 -22.00 40.94 -0.44
C ARG A 92 -22.77 39.62 -0.44
N GLY A 93 -22.68 38.81 -1.50
CA GLY A 93 -23.42 37.54 -1.58
C GLY A 93 -23.76 37.11 -3.01
N TYR A 94 -24.87 36.38 -3.15
CA TYR A 94 -25.32 35.78 -4.41
C TYR A 94 -26.79 36.09 -4.68
N ARG A 95 -27.17 36.18 -5.96
CA ARG A 95 -28.56 36.36 -6.40
C ARG A 95 -28.87 35.38 -7.53
N PHE A 96 -30.05 34.77 -7.48
CA PHE A 96 -30.56 33.97 -8.59
C PHE A 96 -31.15 34.89 -9.66
N ALA A 97 -30.53 34.93 -10.84
CA ALA A 97 -30.82 35.90 -11.90
C ALA A 97 -31.67 35.33 -13.05
N ALA A 98 -31.77 34.01 -13.17
CA ALA A 98 -32.58 33.39 -14.21
C ALA A 98 -34.08 33.47 -13.89
N THR A 99 -34.92 33.53 -14.93
CA THR A 99 -36.37 33.49 -14.81
C THR A 99 -36.83 32.11 -14.31
N VAL A 100 -37.61 32.10 -13.24
CA VAL A 100 -38.17 30.88 -12.63
C VAL A 100 -39.69 30.86 -12.83
N THR A 101 -40.21 29.77 -13.39
CA THR A 101 -41.66 29.50 -13.46
C THR A 101 -42.00 28.35 -12.53
N GLN A 102 -42.95 28.55 -11.61
CA GLN A 102 -43.43 27.48 -10.73
C GLN A 102 -44.55 26.71 -11.42
N LEU A 103 -44.39 25.39 -11.58
CA LEU A 103 -45.42 24.52 -12.13
C LEU A 103 -46.31 24.03 -10.98
N LYS A 104 -47.63 24.30 -11.04
CA LYS A 104 -48.59 23.81 -10.03
C LYS A 104 -48.90 22.34 -10.29
N ASN A 105 -48.54 21.47 -9.34
CA ASN A 105 -49.03 20.09 -9.30
C ASN A 105 -50.55 20.11 -9.09
N THR A 106 -51.32 19.61 -10.07
CA THR A 106 -52.73 19.26 -9.85
C THR A 106 -52.76 17.83 -9.34
N PRO A 107 -53.39 17.52 -8.20
CA PRO A 107 -53.44 16.18 -7.67
C PRO A 107 -54.39 15.32 -8.52
N THR A 108 -53.87 14.24 -9.10
CA THR A 108 -54.69 13.14 -9.60
C THR A 108 -55.23 12.37 -8.40
N SER A 109 -56.49 12.60 -8.02
CA SER A 109 -57.21 11.71 -7.10
C SER A 109 -57.89 10.60 -7.91
N GLU A 110 -57.47 9.39 -7.62
CA GLU A 110 -58.09 8.13 -8.01
C GLU A 110 -59.40 7.92 -7.22
N GLN A 111 -60.52 7.58 -7.89
CA GLN A 111 -61.38 6.39 -7.63
C GLN A 111 -62.86 6.51 -8.07
N ALA A 112 -63.30 5.42 -8.71
CA ALA A 112 -64.57 4.70 -8.57
C ALA A 112 -65.89 5.20 -9.21
N SER A 113 -66.24 4.51 -10.31
CA SER A 113 -67.44 3.66 -10.49
C SER A 113 -68.87 4.25 -10.50
N ALA A 114 -69.48 4.15 -11.70
CA ALA A 114 -70.69 3.35 -12.02
C ALA A 114 -71.98 4.07 -12.49
N ASN A 115 -72.56 3.44 -13.53
CA ASN A 115 -73.90 3.52 -14.13
C ASN A 115 -74.16 4.72 -15.07
N SER A 116 -74.70 4.55 -16.29
CA SER A 116 -75.69 3.58 -16.76
C SER A 116 -75.71 3.41 -18.29
N ASN A 117 -75.88 2.17 -18.74
CA ASN A 117 -76.68 1.66 -19.87
C ASN A 117 -76.80 2.47 -21.18
N SER A 118 -76.38 1.85 -22.30
CA SER A 118 -77.30 1.55 -23.41
C SER A 118 -76.69 0.60 -24.47
N THR A 119 -77.31 -0.58 -24.57
CA THR A 119 -77.63 -1.38 -25.77
C THR A 119 -76.56 -1.81 -26.78
N LEU A 120 -76.43 -3.15 -26.86
CA LEU A 120 -75.92 -3.98 -27.93
C LEU A 120 -76.29 -3.51 -29.35
N LYS A 121 -75.30 -3.53 -30.26
CA LYS A 121 -75.44 -3.95 -31.66
C LYS A 121 -74.08 -4.35 -32.26
N GLN A 122 -73.89 -5.65 -32.51
CA GLN A 122 -73.17 -6.13 -33.69
C GLN A 122 -74.05 -5.84 -34.93
N PRO A 123 -73.51 -5.56 -36.13
CA PRO A 123 -72.88 -6.62 -36.94
C PRO A 123 -71.64 -6.22 -37.75
N GLU A 124 -70.76 -7.22 -37.88
CA GLU A 124 -70.05 -7.68 -39.09
C GLU A 124 -69.19 -6.75 -39.97
N ALA A 125 -68.03 -7.32 -40.31
CA ALA A 125 -67.14 -7.03 -41.43
C ALA A 125 -66.16 -5.86 -41.29
N LEU A 126 -64.96 -6.14 -40.75
CA LEU A 126 -63.68 -5.68 -41.34
C LEU A 126 -62.40 -6.29 -40.70
N LEU A 127 -62.47 -7.53 -40.19
CA LEU A 127 -61.30 -8.30 -39.77
C LEU A 127 -60.78 -9.14 -40.94
N LYS A 128 -60.14 -8.49 -41.92
CA LYS A 128 -59.46 -9.18 -43.03
C LYS A 128 -58.34 -8.35 -43.66
N TYR A 129 -57.44 -7.78 -42.86
CA TYR A 129 -56.06 -7.51 -43.24
C TYR A 129 -55.27 -7.08 -42.00
N LEU A 130 -53.95 -7.30 -42.00
CA LEU A 130 -52.99 -7.05 -40.89
C LEU A 130 -52.70 -8.23 -39.93
N PHE A 131 -52.53 -9.44 -40.48
CA PHE A 131 -51.44 -10.31 -40.03
C PHE A 131 -50.40 -10.39 -41.14
N SER A 132 -49.52 -9.39 -41.20
CA SER A 132 -48.33 -9.45 -42.05
C SER A 132 -47.19 -10.09 -41.24
N LYS A 133 -46.54 -11.10 -41.83
CA LYS A 133 -45.37 -11.80 -41.26
C LYS A 133 -44.22 -10.84 -40.87
N THR A 134 -44.23 -9.59 -41.34
CA THR A 134 -43.25 -8.55 -40.96
C THR A 134 -43.40 -8.07 -39.52
N SER A 135 -44.61 -8.04 -38.95
CA SER A 135 -44.83 -7.52 -37.59
C SER A 135 -44.28 -8.46 -36.51
N VAL A 136 -44.30 -9.77 -36.76
CA VAL A 136 -43.71 -10.78 -35.85
C VAL A 136 -42.19 -10.71 -35.88
N VAL A 137 -41.60 -10.48 -37.06
CA VAL A 137 -40.13 -10.31 -37.20
C VAL A 137 -39.66 -9.03 -36.53
N ILE A 138 -40.41 -7.92 -36.65
CA ILE A 138 -40.10 -6.65 -35.97
C ILE A 138 -40.20 -6.81 -34.45
N PHE A 139 -41.22 -7.51 -33.96
CA PHE A 139 -41.36 -7.80 -32.54
C PHE A 139 -40.21 -8.65 -32.01
N PHE A 140 -39.82 -9.72 -32.72
CA PHE A 140 -38.70 -10.56 -32.31
C PHE A 140 -37.33 -9.87 -32.45
N THR A 141 -37.15 -8.97 -33.42
CA THR A 141 -35.91 -8.18 -33.54
C THR A 141 -35.82 -7.08 -32.49
N LEU A 142 -36.94 -6.45 -32.12
CA LEU A 142 -36.98 -5.54 -30.98
C LEU A 142 -36.80 -6.29 -29.66
N LEU A 143 -37.36 -7.49 -29.51
CA LEU A 143 -37.18 -8.33 -28.33
C LEU A 143 -35.73 -8.83 -28.22
N LEU A 144 -35.13 -9.29 -29.32
CA LEU A 144 -33.73 -9.68 -29.39
C LEU A 144 -32.81 -8.47 -29.19
N GLY A 145 -33.17 -7.29 -29.70
CA GLY A 145 -32.45 -6.05 -29.46
C GLY A 145 -32.54 -5.59 -28.01
N LEU A 146 -33.70 -5.74 -27.37
CA LEU A 146 -33.90 -5.44 -25.95
C LEU A 146 -33.14 -6.44 -25.07
N ILE A 147 -33.18 -7.73 -25.42
CA ILE A 147 -32.38 -8.79 -24.77
C ILE A 147 -30.89 -8.54 -25.00
N PHE A 148 -30.48 -8.12 -26.21
CA PHE A 148 -29.10 -7.79 -26.51
C PHE A 148 -28.65 -6.54 -25.75
N ILE A 149 -29.51 -5.53 -25.58
CA ILE A 149 -29.24 -4.32 -24.78
C ILE A 149 -29.21 -4.63 -23.29
N THR A 150 -30.08 -5.49 -22.76
CA THR A 150 -30.02 -5.92 -21.35
C THR A 150 -28.85 -6.87 -21.09
N PHE A 151 -28.51 -7.72 -22.06
CA PHE A 151 -27.33 -8.60 -22.01
C PHE A 151 -26.03 -7.81 -22.21
N TYR A 152 -26.01 -6.75 -23.01
CA TYR A 152 -24.85 -5.84 -23.16
C TYR A 152 -24.78 -4.76 -22.08
N ARG A 153 -25.88 -4.30 -21.47
CA ARG A 153 -25.82 -3.47 -20.24
C ARG A 153 -25.38 -4.34 -19.07
N GLY A 154 -25.87 -5.57 -18.97
CA GLY A 154 -25.35 -6.59 -18.07
C GLY A 154 -23.89 -6.95 -18.37
N ALA A 155 -23.47 -7.03 -19.64
CA ALA A 155 -22.08 -7.32 -20.03
C ALA A 155 -21.13 -6.10 -19.92
N ALA A 156 -21.65 -4.87 -20.04
CA ALA A 156 -20.91 -3.64 -19.88
C ALA A 156 -20.79 -3.22 -18.41
N GLU A 157 -21.74 -3.63 -17.55
CA GLU A 157 -21.62 -3.51 -16.08
C GLU A 157 -20.86 -4.69 -15.45
N THR A 158 -20.66 -5.82 -16.15
CA THR A 158 -19.87 -6.96 -15.63
C THR A 158 -18.39 -6.93 -16.01
N ASN A 159 -17.89 -5.83 -16.59
CA ASN A 159 -16.46 -5.66 -16.84
C ASN A 159 -15.72 -4.82 -15.79
N ASN A 160 -16.42 -4.33 -14.75
CA ASN A 160 -15.78 -4.13 -13.45
C ASN A 160 -15.83 -5.46 -12.73
N GLN A 161 -14.89 -6.35 -13.05
CA GLN A 161 -14.59 -7.45 -12.14
C GLN A 161 -14.44 -6.87 -10.73
N ASN A 162 -15.10 -7.52 -9.76
CA ASN A 162 -14.90 -7.41 -8.32
C ASN A 162 -13.41 -7.30 -7.97
N SER A 163 -12.81 -6.12 -8.14
CA SER A 163 -11.50 -5.83 -7.63
C SER A 163 -11.73 -5.48 -6.17
N GLN A 164 -11.38 -6.43 -5.32
CA GLN A 164 -11.30 -6.25 -3.87
C GLN A 164 -10.75 -4.84 -3.57
N PRO A 165 -11.45 -4.00 -2.79
CA PRO A 165 -10.97 -2.67 -2.47
C PRO A 165 -9.53 -2.74 -1.97
N TYR A 166 -8.66 -1.91 -2.55
CA TYR A 166 -7.27 -1.77 -2.15
C TYR A 166 -7.04 -0.40 -1.52
N ILE A 167 -6.87 -0.39 -0.20
CA ILE A 167 -6.78 0.83 0.60
C ILE A 167 -5.34 1.17 1.00
N LEU A 168 -4.98 2.44 0.87
CA LEU A 168 -3.81 3.05 1.47
C LEU A 168 -4.22 3.86 2.70
N VAL A 169 -3.71 3.51 3.87
CA VAL A 169 -3.82 4.37 5.06
C VAL A 169 -2.61 5.27 5.12
N LEU A 170 -2.79 6.58 4.95
CA LEU A 170 -1.70 7.54 5.00
C LEU A 170 -1.24 7.77 6.46
N PRO A 171 0.04 8.13 6.69
CA PRO A 171 0.51 8.58 8.00
C PRO A 171 -0.31 9.77 8.49
N PHE A 172 -1.00 9.62 9.61
CA PHE A 172 -1.95 10.63 10.08
C PHE A 172 -1.26 11.95 10.41
N GLY A 173 -1.89 13.04 9.99
CA GLY A 173 -1.46 14.38 10.32
C GLY A 173 -1.65 14.69 11.80
N ILE A 174 -0.87 15.63 12.31
CA ILE A 174 -1.00 16.19 13.66
C ILE A 174 -1.20 17.70 13.53
N SER A 175 -2.10 18.24 14.35
CA SER A 175 -2.19 19.67 14.63
C SER A 175 -2.22 19.85 16.14
N SER A 176 -1.13 20.39 16.68
CA SER A 176 -0.97 20.63 18.11
C SER A 176 0.00 21.78 18.37
N ASP A 177 0.08 22.24 19.62
CA ASP A 177 1.09 23.22 20.04
C ASP A 177 2.53 22.63 20.07
N ASP A 178 2.66 21.28 20.06
CA ASP A 178 3.94 20.55 20.06
C ASP A 178 3.85 19.29 19.18
N ASP A 179 3.95 19.49 17.87
CA ASP A 179 3.78 18.40 16.89
C ASP A 179 4.83 17.29 17.04
N LYS A 180 6.04 17.61 17.50
CA LYS A 180 7.11 16.61 17.68
C LYS A 180 6.77 15.61 18.78
N LYS A 181 6.14 16.08 19.85
CA LYS A 181 5.67 15.22 20.94
C LYS A 181 4.61 14.22 20.47
N TRP A 182 3.70 14.66 19.60
CA TRP A 182 2.53 13.86 19.20
C TRP A 182 2.69 13.11 17.88
N GLN A 183 3.76 13.37 17.12
CA GLN A 183 4.01 12.63 15.88
C GLN A 183 4.15 11.11 16.08
N PRO A 184 4.87 10.58 17.10
CA PRO A 184 4.90 9.14 17.34
C PRO A 184 3.51 8.53 17.55
N PHE A 185 2.65 9.26 18.25
CA PHE A 185 1.27 8.86 18.51
C PHE A 185 0.44 8.76 17.22
N THR A 186 0.56 9.71 16.28
CA THR A 186 -0.22 9.64 15.03
C THR A 186 0.28 8.55 14.09
N GLU A 187 1.60 8.33 14.03
CA GLU A 187 2.19 7.24 13.25
C GLU A 187 1.76 5.87 13.77
N GLN A 188 1.67 5.73 15.09
CA GLN A 188 1.19 4.53 15.74
C GLN A 188 -0.27 4.23 15.38
N ILE A 189 -1.16 5.23 15.47
CA ILE A 189 -2.55 5.06 15.04
C ILE A 189 -2.61 4.56 13.59
N THR A 190 -1.82 5.14 12.68
CA THR A 190 -1.76 4.68 11.29
C THR A 190 -1.39 3.20 11.18
N ARG A 191 -0.40 2.72 11.94
CA ARG A 191 0.03 1.30 11.90
C ARG A 191 -1.04 0.36 12.44
N GLU A 192 -1.72 0.75 13.51
CA GLU A 192 -2.83 -0.02 14.06
C GLU A 192 -3.99 -0.09 13.08
N MET A 193 -4.31 1.01 12.40
CA MET A 193 -5.33 1.03 11.34
C MET A 193 -4.98 0.06 10.21
N ILE A 194 -3.72 0.07 9.74
CA ILE A 194 -3.23 -0.88 8.72
C ILE A 194 -3.39 -2.33 9.21
N THR A 195 -3.02 -2.60 10.47
CA THR A 195 -3.11 -3.93 11.08
C THR A 195 -4.56 -4.39 11.19
N LYS A 196 -5.46 -3.54 11.68
CA LYS A 196 -6.89 -3.83 11.81
C LYS A 196 -7.55 -4.10 10.45
N PHE A 197 -7.25 -3.29 9.44
CA PHE A 197 -7.74 -3.55 8.08
C PHE A 197 -7.17 -4.85 7.49
N GLY A 198 -5.93 -5.22 7.84
CA GLY A 198 -5.32 -6.48 7.39
C GLY A 198 -6.06 -7.73 7.86
N HIS A 199 -6.89 -7.64 8.91
CA HIS A 199 -7.76 -8.73 9.35
C HIS A 199 -9.05 -8.88 8.53
N LEU A 200 -9.31 -7.97 7.58
CA LEU A 200 -10.50 -8.01 6.73
C LEU A 200 -10.17 -8.66 5.38
N PRO A 201 -10.57 -9.93 5.14
CA PRO A 201 -10.18 -10.67 3.94
C PRO A 201 -10.78 -10.10 2.65
N GLU A 202 -11.82 -9.27 2.74
CA GLU A 202 -12.42 -8.56 1.60
C GLU A 202 -11.74 -7.21 1.30
N LEU A 203 -10.67 -6.87 2.03
CA LEU A 203 -9.94 -5.62 1.88
C LEU A 203 -8.45 -5.91 1.69
N ARG A 204 -7.88 -5.42 0.60
CA ARG A 204 -6.42 -5.40 0.45
C ARG A 204 -5.90 -4.12 1.06
N VAL A 205 -4.78 -4.18 1.77
CA VAL A 205 -4.24 -3.04 2.53
C VAL A 205 -2.78 -2.81 2.15
N VAL A 206 -2.39 -1.57 1.89
CA VAL A 206 -0.99 -1.23 1.66
C VAL A 206 -0.21 -1.40 2.96
N PRO A 207 0.86 -2.24 3.00
CA PRO A 207 1.64 -2.44 4.21
C PRO A 207 2.33 -1.17 4.71
N SER A 208 2.64 -1.12 6.01
CA SER A 208 3.18 0.07 6.66
C SER A 208 4.52 0.55 6.06
N SER A 209 5.38 -0.37 5.63
CA SER A 209 6.61 -0.12 4.87
C SER A 209 6.37 0.76 3.64
N SER A 210 5.34 0.48 2.85
CA SER A 210 4.94 1.29 1.69
C SER A 210 4.17 2.55 2.07
N ALA A 211 3.23 2.44 3.01
CA ALA A 211 2.36 3.56 3.38
C ALA A 211 3.16 4.77 3.90
N PHE A 212 4.21 4.53 4.68
CA PHE A 212 5.03 5.58 5.29
C PHE A 212 5.92 6.33 4.28
N VAL A 213 6.11 5.82 3.06
CA VAL A 213 6.78 6.56 1.98
C VAL A 213 6.05 7.86 1.62
N PHE A 214 4.73 7.91 1.82
CA PHE A 214 3.88 9.06 1.52
C PHE A 214 3.80 10.10 2.65
N LYS A 215 4.54 9.91 3.75
CA LYS A 215 4.51 10.81 4.92
C LYS A 215 4.69 12.29 4.56
N ASN A 216 5.60 12.58 3.63
CA ASN A 216 5.96 13.95 3.26
C ASN A 216 5.23 14.47 2.00
N ASP A 217 4.65 13.58 1.19
CA ASP A 217 3.88 13.94 -0.02
C ASP A 217 2.72 12.97 -0.18
N LYS A 218 1.55 13.41 0.29
CA LYS A 218 0.28 12.69 0.28
C LYS A 218 -0.54 12.94 -1.00
N SER A 219 0.01 13.63 -2.00
CA SER A 219 -0.75 13.98 -3.19
C SER A 219 -1.21 12.75 -3.96
N PHE A 220 -2.43 12.79 -4.50
CA PHE A 220 -2.97 11.66 -5.28
C PHE A 220 -2.12 11.36 -6.51
N THR A 221 -1.48 12.37 -7.11
CA THR A 221 -0.52 12.18 -8.19
C THR A 221 0.68 11.34 -7.75
N ASN A 222 1.28 11.64 -6.59
CA ASN A 222 2.40 10.87 -6.06
C ASN A 222 1.98 9.42 -5.73
N ILE A 223 0.81 9.24 -5.11
CA ILE A 223 0.25 7.92 -4.79
C ILE A 223 0.02 7.09 -6.05
N ARG A 224 -0.72 7.62 -7.04
CA ARG A 224 -0.98 6.95 -8.33
C ARG A 224 0.30 6.62 -9.09
N THR A 225 1.35 7.43 -8.94
CA THR A 225 2.65 7.18 -9.59
C THR A 225 3.40 6.03 -8.94
N LYS A 226 3.40 5.93 -7.61
CA LYS A 226 4.18 4.92 -6.88
C LYS A 226 3.43 3.60 -6.68
N ILE A 227 2.11 3.64 -6.47
CA ILE A 227 1.24 2.46 -6.28
C ILE A 227 -0.06 2.63 -7.07
N PRO A 228 -0.03 2.47 -8.40
CA PRO A 228 -1.18 2.72 -9.28
C PRO A 228 -2.37 1.78 -9.04
N SER A 229 -2.17 0.65 -8.35
CA SER A 229 -3.24 -0.31 -8.07
C SER A 229 -4.11 0.07 -6.86
N VAL A 230 -3.69 1.05 -6.04
CA VAL A 230 -4.51 1.53 -4.91
C VAL A 230 -5.78 2.17 -5.46
N THR A 231 -6.91 1.85 -4.82
CA THR A 231 -8.23 2.33 -5.23
C THR A 231 -8.79 3.36 -4.24
N HIS A 232 -8.38 3.27 -2.97
CA HIS A 232 -8.92 4.06 -1.88
C HIS A 232 -7.79 4.62 -1.00
N VAL A 233 -8.00 5.82 -0.47
CA VAL A 233 -7.05 6.46 0.44
C VAL A 233 -7.78 6.90 1.71
N LEU A 234 -7.35 6.37 2.85
CA LEU A 234 -7.75 6.86 4.17
C LEU A 234 -6.67 7.80 4.69
N ASP A 235 -7.06 9.03 5.02
CA ASP A 235 -6.21 9.98 5.75
C ASP A 235 -6.93 10.40 7.03
N ALA A 236 -6.18 10.88 8.01
CA ALA A 236 -6.77 11.52 9.17
C ALA A 236 -5.85 12.58 9.75
N THR A 237 -6.46 13.56 10.41
CA THR A 237 -5.75 14.57 11.20
C THR A 237 -6.16 14.45 12.66
N VAL A 238 -5.17 14.29 13.52
CA VAL A 238 -5.32 14.31 14.97
C VAL A 238 -5.11 15.74 15.44
N ASN A 239 -6.09 16.30 16.15
CA ASN A 239 -5.97 17.59 16.83
C ASN A 239 -5.88 17.33 18.33
N VAL A 240 -4.83 17.82 18.96
CA VAL A 240 -4.64 17.67 20.41
C VAL A 240 -4.70 19.04 21.07
N SER A 241 -5.69 19.21 21.95
CA SER A 241 -5.83 20.44 22.74
C SER A 241 -4.80 20.51 23.88
N SER A 242 -4.54 21.71 24.40
CA SER A 242 -3.67 21.95 25.56
C SER A 242 -4.12 21.21 26.84
N GLN A 243 -5.38 20.79 26.91
CA GLN A 243 -5.95 20.01 28.01
C GLN A 243 -5.89 18.48 27.79
N GLY A 244 -5.31 18.01 26.68
CA GLY A 244 -5.19 16.59 26.36
C GLY A 244 -6.45 15.95 25.73
N ASN A 245 -7.45 16.74 25.34
CA ASN A 245 -8.55 16.24 24.50
C ASN A 245 -8.06 16.03 23.06
N ILE A 246 -8.48 14.91 22.45
CA ILE A 246 -8.14 14.53 21.09
C ILE A 246 -9.40 14.62 20.21
N LYS A 247 -9.24 15.22 19.03
CA LYS A 247 -10.20 15.10 17.94
C LYS A 247 -9.51 14.48 16.72
N VAL A 248 -9.92 13.28 16.34
CA VAL A 248 -9.45 12.60 15.12
C VAL A 248 -10.48 12.83 14.02
N SER A 249 -10.09 13.51 12.95
CA SER A 249 -10.94 13.69 11.76
C SER A 249 -10.41 12.77 10.67
N ALA A 250 -11.14 11.69 10.37
CA ALA A 250 -10.77 10.70 9.36
C ALA A 250 -11.60 10.89 8.09
N THR A 251 -10.96 10.71 6.93
CA THR A 251 -11.56 10.87 5.61
C THR A 251 -11.09 9.78 4.67
N LEU A 252 -12.04 9.18 3.96
CA LEU A 252 -11.82 8.13 2.97
C LEU A 252 -12.18 8.66 1.58
N PHE A 253 -11.24 8.57 0.65
CA PHE A 253 -11.41 9.03 -0.73
C PHE A 253 -11.29 7.89 -1.73
N SER A 254 -12.04 7.99 -2.82
CA SER A 254 -11.74 7.25 -4.05
C SER A 254 -10.50 7.85 -4.70
N LEU A 255 -9.46 7.04 -4.87
CA LEU A 255 -8.26 7.48 -5.58
C LEU A 255 -8.54 7.64 -7.07
N GLU A 256 -9.56 6.99 -7.65
CA GLU A 256 -9.89 7.09 -9.07
C GLU A 256 -10.58 8.42 -9.40
N THR A 257 -11.70 8.71 -8.73
CA THR A 257 -12.54 9.88 -9.02
C THR A 257 -12.14 11.12 -8.21
N GLY A 258 -11.41 10.93 -7.12
CA GLY A 258 -11.14 11.99 -6.14
C GLY A 258 -12.33 12.30 -5.23
N ALA A 259 -13.41 11.53 -5.31
CA ALA A 259 -14.60 11.74 -4.48
C ALA A 259 -14.34 11.37 -3.02
N LEU A 260 -14.88 12.17 -2.11
CA LEU A 260 -15.01 11.82 -0.70
C LEU A 260 -16.10 10.74 -0.57
N ILE A 261 -15.73 9.59 -0.01
CA ILE A 261 -16.64 8.45 0.22
C ILE A 261 -17.21 8.51 1.63
N TRP A 262 -16.37 8.85 2.60
CA TRP A 262 -16.74 8.88 4.00
C TRP A 262 -15.87 9.88 4.77
N ASP A 263 -16.48 10.63 5.67
CA ASP A 263 -15.81 11.47 6.63
C ASP A 263 -16.47 11.34 8.01
N GLN A 264 -15.66 11.29 9.06
CA GLN A 264 -16.16 11.29 10.42
C GLN A 264 -15.14 11.89 11.39
N ALA A 265 -15.66 12.62 12.37
CA ALA A 265 -14.87 13.14 13.48
C ALA A 265 -15.15 12.32 14.74
N PHE A 266 -14.08 11.90 15.39
CA PHE A 266 -14.09 11.15 16.64
C PHE A 266 -13.51 12.03 17.74
N LEU A 267 -14.21 12.10 18.86
CA LEU A 267 -13.80 12.86 20.03
C LEU A 267 -13.37 11.90 21.13
N GLY A 268 -12.27 12.21 21.79
CA GLY A 268 -11.80 11.46 22.94
C GLY A 268 -10.86 12.25 23.81
N GLN A 269 -10.30 11.57 24.80
CA GLN A 269 -9.24 12.08 25.66
C GLN A 269 -8.06 11.12 25.56
N VAL A 270 -6.83 11.65 25.65
CA VAL A 270 -5.63 10.81 25.81
C VAL A 270 -5.76 10.11 27.17
N ASN A 271 -6.25 8.89 27.18
CA ASN A 271 -6.17 7.99 28.33
C ASN A 271 -5.98 6.55 27.82
N ASP A 272 -5.50 5.69 28.71
CA ASP A 272 -5.05 4.33 28.43
C ASP A 272 -6.10 3.42 27.75
N ARG A 273 -7.40 3.70 27.91
CA ARG A 273 -8.49 2.85 27.38
C ARG A 273 -9.17 3.40 26.13
N ASN A 274 -9.33 4.71 26.00
CA ASN A 274 -10.06 5.33 24.89
C ASN A 274 -9.22 5.44 23.61
N PHE A 275 -7.90 5.21 23.69
CA PHE A 275 -7.02 5.24 22.53
C PHE A 275 -7.38 4.17 21.48
N PHE A 276 -7.63 2.95 21.92
CA PHE A 276 -7.89 1.82 21.03
C PHE A 276 -9.34 1.78 20.49
N SER A 277 -10.29 2.37 21.23
CA SER A 277 -11.69 2.42 20.79
C SER A 277 -11.85 3.31 19.54
N ILE A 278 -11.21 4.49 19.52
CA ILE A 278 -11.26 5.42 18.38
C ILE A 278 -10.74 4.75 17.10
N GLN A 279 -9.64 4.00 17.19
CA GLN A 279 -9.07 3.28 16.05
C GLN A 279 -10.04 2.25 15.48
N SER A 280 -10.69 1.49 16.37
CA SER A 280 -11.63 0.44 16.00
C SER A 280 -12.89 1.02 15.37
N GLU A 281 -13.38 2.16 15.89
CA GLU A 281 -14.50 2.91 15.30
C GLU A 281 -14.17 3.49 13.92
N ILE A 282 -12.96 4.05 13.73
CA ILE A 282 -12.50 4.51 12.41
C ILE A 282 -12.44 3.33 11.44
N ALA A 283 -11.87 2.19 11.87
CA ALA A 283 -11.72 1.02 11.01
C ALA A 283 -13.08 0.45 10.60
N SER A 284 -14.00 0.29 11.56
CA SER A 284 -15.35 -0.19 11.29
C SER A 284 -16.13 0.76 10.38
N GLY A 285 -16.05 2.08 10.63
CA GLY A 285 -16.72 3.10 9.82
C GLY A 285 -16.23 3.09 8.37
N ALA A 286 -14.90 3.16 8.17
CA ALA A 286 -14.30 3.14 6.84
C ALA A 286 -14.56 1.82 6.10
N ALA A 287 -14.45 0.66 6.76
CA ALA A 287 -14.73 -0.63 6.15
C ALA A 287 -16.19 -0.76 5.72
N SER A 288 -17.13 -0.31 6.56
CA SER A 288 -18.57 -0.32 6.23
C SER A 288 -18.86 0.56 5.02
N SER A 289 -18.21 1.72 4.90
CA SER A 289 -18.35 2.61 3.73
C SER A 289 -17.78 2.02 2.44
N LEU A 290 -16.86 1.06 2.53
CA LEU A 290 -16.35 0.30 1.39
C LEU A 290 -17.25 -0.90 1.02
N SER A 291 -18.42 -1.04 1.65
CA SER A 291 -19.33 -2.19 1.50
C SER A 291 -18.68 -3.53 1.84
N VAL A 292 -17.65 -3.52 2.70
CA VAL A 292 -17.02 -4.74 3.23
C VAL A 292 -17.97 -5.36 4.26
N ALA A 293 -18.30 -6.64 4.08
CA ALA A 293 -19.16 -7.34 5.03
C ALA A 293 -18.38 -7.67 6.31
N ILE A 294 -18.75 -7.04 7.44
CA ILE A 294 -18.11 -7.30 8.74
C ILE A 294 -18.91 -8.39 9.48
N SER A 295 -18.34 -9.58 9.57
CA SER A 295 -18.88 -10.65 10.42
C SER A 295 -18.55 -10.42 11.91
N PRO A 296 -19.27 -11.05 12.87
CA PRO A 296 -18.97 -10.89 14.30
C PRO A 296 -17.52 -11.24 14.69
N LYS A 297 -16.91 -12.23 14.01
CA LYS A 297 -15.51 -12.60 14.21
C LYS A 297 -14.55 -11.51 13.71
N MET A 298 -14.90 -10.83 12.62
CA MET A 298 -14.10 -9.71 12.10
C MET A 298 -14.24 -8.49 13.00
N GLU A 299 -15.44 -8.24 13.53
CA GLU A 299 -15.68 -7.20 14.52
C GLU A 299 -14.82 -7.45 15.77
N GLU A 300 -14.80 -8.67 16.31
CA GLU A 300 -13.91 -9.03 17.42
C GLU A 300 -12.43 -8.75 17.10
N ALA A 301 -11.96 -9.08 15.88
CA ALA A 301 -10.59 -8.78 15.45
C ALA A 301 -10.31 -7.27 15.29
N LEU A 302 -11.30 -6.48 14.86
CA LEU A 302 -11.18 -5.01 14.78
C LEU A 302 -11.06 -4.38 16.16
N TYR A 303 -11.71 -4.93 17.19
CA TYR A 303 -11.66 -4.42 18.56
C TYR A 303 -10.59 -5.08 19.45
N ALA A 304 -9.93 -6.14 18.97
CA ALA A 304 -8.84 -6.80 19.67
C ALA A 304 -7.68 -5.82 19.95
N LEU A 305 -7.18 -5.88 21.19
CA LEU A 305 -6.04 -5.10 21.63
C LEU A 305 -4.75 -5.93 21.48
N PRO A 306 -3.67 -5.36 20.94
CA PRO A 306 -2.39 -6.07 20.85
C PRO A 306 -1.82 -6.49 22.21
N THR A 307 -2.12 -5.71 23.25
CA THR A 307 -1.77 -5.95 24.65
C THR A 307 -2.70 -5.16 25.56
N ASN A 308 -2.90 -5.63 26.79
CA ASN A 308 -3.61 -4.89 27.85
C ASN A 308 -2.65 -4.05 28.73
N ASN A 309 -1.34 -4.06 28.42
CA ASN A 309 -0.32 -3.32 29.14
C ASN A 309 0.17 -2.13 28.29
N VAL A 310 -0.26 -0.92 28.66
CA VAL A 310 0.08 0.31 27.92
C VAL A 310 1.59 0.56 27.91
N ALA A 311 2.30 0.32 29.00
CA ALA A 311 3.75 0.51 29.05
C ALA A 311 4.49 -0.48 28.13
N ALA A 312 4.01 -1.73 28.03
CA ALA A 312 4.54 -2.70 27.06
C ALA A 312 4.31 -2.21 25.61
N TYR A 313 3.13 -1.65 25.37
CA TYR A 313 2.73 -1.13 24.07
C TYR A 313 3.55 0.10 23.64
N GLU A 314 3.81 1.04 24.55
CA GLU A 314 4.67 2.20 24.29
C GLU A 314 6.07 1.78 23.84
N LEU A 315 6.69 0.82 24.55
CA LEU A 315 7.99 0.27 24.18
C LEU A 315 7.94 -0.41 22.80
N TYR A 316 6.90 -1.19 22.51
CA TYR A 316 6.73 -1.82 21.20
C TYR A 316 6.68 -0.78 20.07
N VAL A 317 5.95 0.31 20.26
CA VAL A 317 5.80 1.36 19.25
C VAL A 317 7.10 2.11 19.02
N GLU A 318 7.79 2.49 20.08
CA GLU A 318 9.12 3.10 19.98
C GLU A 318 10.09 2.14 19.26
N GLY A 319 10.02 0.84 19.58
CA GLY A 319 10.81 -0.19 18.91
C GLY A 319 10.56 -0.24 17.41
N GLN A 320 9.29 -0.18 16.97
CA GLN A 320 8.96 -0.14 15.55
C GLN A 320 9.53 1.10 14.86
N GLN A 321 9.50 2.27 15.50
CA GLN A 321 10.10 3.49 14.94
C GLN A 321 11.59 3.35 14.73
N GLN A 322 12.31 2.83 15.72
CA GLN A 322 13.75 2.57 15.63
C GLN A 322 14.06 1.56 14.51
N MET A 323 13.27 0.48 14.39
CA MET A 323 13.46 -0.54 13.37
C MET A 323 13.33 0.02 11.93
N ASN A 324 12.42 0.98 11.70
CA ASN A 324 12.23 1.59 10.38
C ASN A 324 13.41 2.45 9.90
N LEU A 325 14.33 2.83 10.80
CA LEU A 325 15.54 3.57 10.42
C LEU A 325 16.58 2.70 9.71
N LEU A 326 16.45 1.37 9.79
CA LEU A 326 17.27 0.38 9.07
C LEU A 326 18.78 0.68 9.14
N SER A 327 19.26 0.95 10.35
CA SER A 327 20.68 1.12 10.65
C SER A 327 21.02 0.38 11.95
N HIS A 328 22.30 0.08 12.13
CA HIS A 328 22.78 -0.82 13.19
C HIS A 328 22.30 -0.41 14.59
N GLU A 329 22.64 0.80 15.05
CA GLU A 329 22.28 1.25 16.41
C GLU A 329 20.77 1.33 16.64
N PRO A 330 19.94 1.92 15.73
CA PRO A 330 18.49 1.85 15.86
C PRO A 330 17.92 0.43 15.89
N LEU A 331 18.45 -0.51 15.11
CA LEU A 331 17.97 -1.91 15.17
C LEU A 331 18.35 -2.58 16.49
N ARG A 332 19.53 -2.32 17.05
CA ARG A 332 19.86 -2.78 18.41
C ARG A 332 18.91 -2.19 19.43
N LYS A 333 18.60 -0.90 19.30
CA LYS A 333 17.66 -0.22 20.19
C LYS A 333 16.24 -0.80 20.10
N SER A 334 15.77 -1.13 18.90
CA SER A 334 14.46 -1.75 18.74
C SER A 334 14.38 -3.11 19.43
N ILE A 335 15.44 -3.92 19.38
CA ILE A 335 15.53 -5.20 20.09
C ILE A 335 15.41 -5.03 21.61
N GLU A 336 16.09 -4.03 22.18
CA GLU A 336 15.98 -3.69 23.61
C GLU A 336 14.54 -3.33 23.97
N LEU A 337 13.92 -2.45 23.17
CA LEU A 337 12.56 -1.97 23.38
C LEU A 337 11.54 -3.11 23.28
N PHE A 338 11.63 -3.96 22.26
CA PHE A 338 10.76 -5.14 22.13
C PHE A 338 10.97 -6.15 23.26
N SER A 339 12.21 -6.31 23.73
CA SER A 339 12.49 -7.17 24.89
C SER A 339 11.91 -6.61 26.18
N GLY A 340 11.93 -5.29 26.37
CA GLY A 340 11.24 -4.61 27.46
C GLY A 340 9.71 -4.78 27.37
N ALA A 341 9.13 -4.65 26.18
CA ALA A 341 7.70 -4.88 25.95
C ALA A 341 7.29 -6.31 26.36
N ILE A 342 8.06 -7.31 25.94
CA ILE A 342 7.85 -8.73 26.30
C ILE A 342 8.01 -8.97 27.81
N ALA A 343 8.96 -8.29 28.46
CA ALA A 343 9.14 -8.43 29.91
C ALA A 343 7.96 -7.84 30.70
N LEU A 344 7.33 -6.77 30.19
CA LEU A 344 6.14 -6.16 30.80
C LEU A 344 4.85 -6.93 30.49
N ASP A 345 4.76 -7.55 29.32
CA ASP A 345 3.66 -8.43 28.95
C ASP A 345 4.15 -9.65 28.15
N PRO A 346 4.38 -10.80 28.82
CA PRO A 346 4.80 -12.03 28.15
C PRO A 346 3.75 -12.63 27.20
N SER A 347 2.51 -12.13 27.21
CA SER A 347 1.46 -12.53 26.26
C SER A 347 1.41 -11.63 25.02
N PHE A 348 2.30 -10.63 24.90
CA PHE A 348 2.31 -9.70 23.78
C PHE A 348 2.99 -10.29 22.54
N GLU A 349 2.25 -11.14 21.82
CA GLU A 349 2.71 -11.88 20.63
C GLU A 349 3.42 -11.00 19.59
N ALA A 350 2.86 -9.84 19.25
CA ALA A 350 3.40 -8.96 18.22
C ALA A 350 4.81 -8.43 18.56
N ALA A 351 5.14 -8.26 19.85
CA ALA A 351 6.47 -7.86 20.28
C ALA A 351 7.52 -8.94 20.03
N TYR A 352 7.14 -10.23 20.15
CA TYR A 352 8.02 -11.35 19.78
C TYR A 352 8.30 -11.38 18.27
N VAL A 353 7.27 -11.18 17.44
CA VAL A 353 7.42 -11.13 15.97
C VAL A 353 8.30 -9.96 15.56
N ALA A 354 8.07 -8.77 16.13
CA ALA A 354 8.87 -7.59 15.83
C ALA A 354 10.34 -7.77 16.25
N ARG A 355 10.59 -8.39 17.40
CA ARG A 355 11.96 -8.73 17.83
C ARG A 355 12.62 -9.74 16.89
N ALA A 356 11.90 -10.76 16.44
CA ALA A 356 12.41 -11.71 15.45
C ALA A 356 12.81 -11.00 14.13
N ASN A 357 11.97 -10.10 13.65
CA ASN A 357 12.24 -9.28 12.46
C ASN A 357 13.47 -8.38 12.65
N ALA A 358 13.61 -7.73 13.81
CA ALA A 358 14.76 -6.89 14.10
C ALA A 358 16.08 -7.69 14.14
N TYR A 359 16.09 -8.84 14.82
CA TYR A 359 17.25 -9.74 14.79
C TYR A 359 17.55 -10.23 13.37
N ARG A 360 16.54 -10.57 12.58
CA ARG A 360 16.73 -11.00 11.19
C ARG A 360 17.34 -9.91 10.32
N LEU A 361 16.88 -8.65 10.45
CA LEU A 361 17.49 -7.51 9.75
C LEU A 361 18.94 -7.29 10.18
N ILE A 362 19.24 -7.39 11.48
CA ILE A 362 20.62 -7.32 11.99
C ILE A 362 21.47 -8.43 11.38
N MET A 363 20.98 -9.66 11.37
CA MET A 363 21.66 -10.80 10.75
C MET A 363 21.91 -10.59 9.25
N SER A 364 20.99 -9.94 8.54
CA SER A 364 21.11 -9.72 7.10
C SER A 364 22.12 -8.63 6.73
N TYR A 365 22.35 -7.64 7.61
CA TYR A 365 23.04 -6.40 7.25
C TYR A 365 24.21 -5.99 8.15
N PHE A 366 24.24 -6.41 9.42
CA PHE A 366 25.08 -5.75 10.43
C PHE A 366 25.87 -6.67 11.37
N ASP A 367 25.32 -7.81 11.80
CA ASP A 367 26.01 -8.71 12.73
C ASP A 367 26.16 -10.11 12.14
N THR A 368 27.08 -10.88 12.73
CA THR A 368 27.42 -12.25 12.33
C THR A 368 26.21 -13.19 12.38
N PRO A 369 25.79 -13.80 11.24
CA PRO A 369 24.58 -14.63 11.23
C PRO A 369 24.56 -15.84 12.16
N SER A 370 25.70 -16.51 12.34
CA SER A 370 25.78 -17.66 13.25
C SER A 370 25.51 -17.30 14.71
N GLU A 371 25.80 -16.06 15.11
CA GLU A 371 25.56 -15.54 16.46
C GLU A 371 24.11 -15.06 16.64
N VAL A 372 23.48 -14.55 15.58
CA VAL A 372 22.15 -13.92 15.65
C VAL A 372 21.00 -14.90 15.36
N LEU A 373 21.22 -15.92 14.52
CA LEU A 373 20.16 -16.88 14.16
C LEU A 373 19.44 -17.51 15.37
N PRO A 374 20.13 -17.93 16.46
CA PRO A 374 19.45 -18.49 17.62
C PRO A 374 18.46 -17.50 18.29
N MET A 375 18.71 -16.19 18.17
CA MET A 375 17.86 -15.13 18.75
C MET A 375 16.59 -14.91 17.91
N VAL A 376 16.68 -15.07 16.58
CA VAL A 376 15.51 -15.14 15.69
C VAL A 376 14.65 -16.34 16.08
N VAL A 377 15.27 -17.53 16.19
CA VAL A 377 14.58 -18.77 16.56
C VAL A 377 13.88 -18.63 17.91
N SER A 378 14.58 -18.12 18.93
CA SER A 378 14.03 -17.93 20.27
C SER A 378 12.86 -16.94 20.29
N SER A 379 12.94 -15.85 19.52
CA SER A 379 11.85 -14.88 19.41
C SER A 379 10.62 -15.48 18.74
N VAL A 380 10.80 -16.27 17.68
CA VAL A 380 9.70 -16.97 17.00
C VAL A 380 9.09 -18.05 17.89
N GLN A 381 9.90 -18.79 18.63
CA GLN A 381 9.40 -19.75 19.63
C GLN A 381 8.55 -19.06 20.70
N GLY A 382 8.95 -17.85 21.13
CA GLY A 382 8.15 -17.04 22.05
C GLY A 382 6.78 -16.65 21.47
N ALA A 383 6.74 -16.18 20.21
CA ALA A 383 5.47 -15.90 19.52
C ALA A 383 4.59 -17.15 19.45
N LEU A 384 5.17 -18.29 19.06
CA LEU A 384 4.45 -19.57 18.92
C LEU A 384 3.98 -20.17 20.25
N ALA A 385 4.60 -19.78 21.37
CA ALA A 385 4.15 -20.16 22.71
C ALA A 385 2.91 -19.35 23.16
N VAL A 386 2.73 -18.13 22.66
CA VAL A 386 1.53 -17.31 22.89
C VAL A 386 0.40 -17.77 22.00
N SER A 387 0.67 -17.93 20.69
CA SER A 387 -0.28 -18.45 19.71
C SER A 387 0.40 -19.51 18.88
N SER A 388 -0.13 -20.74 18.91
CA SER A 388 0.47 -21.87 18.19
C SER A 388 0.51 -21.71 16.66
N ASN A 389 -0.12 -20.65 16.12
CA ASN A 389 -0.25 -20.40 14.70
C ASN A 389 -0.01 -18.91 14.38
N ASN A 390 1.23 -18.57 14.02
CA ASN A 390 1.59 -17.21 13.61
C ASN A 390 2.38 -17.22 12.28
N ALA A 391 1.72 -16.80 11.21
CA ALA A 391 2.27 -16.80 9.86
C ALA A 391 3.45 -15.82 9.71
N ASP A 392 3.38 -14.64 10.33
CA ASP A 392 4.44 -13.62 10.29
C ASP A 392 5.73 -14.09 10.99
N ALA A 393 5.59 -14.74 12.14
CA ALA A 393 6.71 -15.33 12.87
C ALA A 393 7.39 -16.44 12.05
N LEU A 394 6.59 -17.32 11.44
CA LEU A 394 7.08 -18.37 10.55
C LEU A 394 7.72 -17.79 9.28
N SER A 395 7.12 -16.76 8.69
CA SER A 395 7.66 -16.04 7.52
C SER A 395 9.05 -15.47 7.80
N SER A 396 9.22 -14.82 8.95
CA SER A 396 10.51 -14.29 9.42
C SER A 396 11.54 -15.41 9.61
N LEU A 397 11.15 -16.51 10.26
CA LEU A 397 12.03 -17.67 10.48
C LEU A 397 12.44 -18.36 9.17
N GLY A 398 11.50 -18.52 8.24
CA GLY A 398 11.74 -19.15 6.95
C GLY A 398 12.79 -18.40 6.15
N LEU A 399 12.66 -17.07 6.05
CA LEU A 399 13.66 -16.21 5.41
C LEU A 399 15.01 -16.26 6.14
N ALA A 400 15.01 -16.27 7.47
CA ALA A 400 16.24 -16.43 8.26
C ALA A 400 16.94 -17.76 7.98
N TYR A 401 16.19 -18.85 7.80
CA TYR A 401 16.72 -20.15 7.43
C TYR A 401 17.26 -20.20 6.00
N VAL A 402 16.67 -19.46 5.05
CA VAL A 402 17.26 -19.30 3.71
C VAL A 402 18.63 -18.62 3.82
N PHE A 403 18.71 -17.49 4.52
CA PHE A 403 19.98 -16.79 4.73
C PHE A 403 21.03 -17.66 5.45
N ALA A 404 20.58 -18.51 6.37
CA ALA A 404 21.42 -19.46 7.07
C ALA A 404 21.61 -20.79 6.32
N TRP A 405 21.21 -20.89 5.05
CA TRP A 405 21.38 -22.06 4.17
C TRP A 405 20.88 -23.36 4.81
N ARG A 406 19.81 -23.26 5.62
CA ARG A 406 19.04 -24.38 6.17
C ARG A 406 17.90 -24.74 5.22
N TRP A 407 18.24 -25.11 3.99
CA TRP A 407 17.31 -25.24 2.85
C TRP A 407 16.05 -26.08 3.17
N ASN A 408 16.21 -27.24 3.77
CA ASN A 408 15.08 -28.12 4.12
C ASN A 408 14.16 -27.51 5.19
N ASP A 409 14.72 -26.80 6.17
CA ASP A 409 13.94 -26.15 7.21
C ASP A 409 13.26 -24.89 6.67
N ALA A 410 13.96 -24.12 5.84
CA ALA A 410 13.44 -22.97 5.13
C ALA A 410 12.21 -23.36 4.31
N TRP A 411 12.31 -24.41 3.47
CA TRP A 411 11.19 -24.88 2.66
C TRP A 411 9.96 -25.23 3.51
N LYS A 412 10.14 -26.00 4.59
CA LYS A 412 9.04 -26.39 5.49
C LYS A 412 8.38 -25.17 6.13
N VAL A 413 9.19 -24.26 6.67
CA VAL A 413 8.69 -23.10 7.43
C VAL A 413 8.05 -22.07 6.50
N LEU A 414 8.63 -21.78 5.34
CA LEU A 414 8.04 -20.87 4.34
C LEU A 414 6.70 -21.40 3.82
N ASN A 415 6.59 -22.70 3.55
CA ASN A 415 5.31 -23.30 3.16
C ASN A 415 4.28 -23.27 4.28
N ALA A 416 4.70 -23.49 5.54
CA ALA A 416 3.81 -23.35 6.69
C ALA A 416 3.28 -21.91 6.80
N ALA A 417 4.15 -20.90 6.69
CA ALA A 417 3.75 -19.50 6.66
C ALA A 417 2.76 -19.20 5.52
N LYS A 418 3.09 -19.60 4.29
CA LYS A 418 2.26 -19.40 3.10
C LYS A 418 0.88 -20.07 3.19
N SER A 419 0.80 -21.23 3.83
CA SER A 419 -0.46 -21.95 4.03
C SER A 419 -1.41 -21.24 5.00
N GLN A 420 -0.87 -20.45 5.94
CA GLN A 420 -1.64 -19.68 6.90
C GLN A 420 -1.98 -18.29 6.37
N ASN A 421 -1.03 -17.64 5.69
CA ASN A 421 -1.21 -16.35 5.06
C ASN A 421 -0.38 -16.26 3.77
N SER A 422 -1.06 -16.23 2.62
CA SER A 422 -0.43 -16.15 1.30
C SER A 422 -0.03 -14.73 0.89
N GLU A 423 -0.30 -13.73 1.72
CA GLU A 423 -0.08 -12.30 1.42
C GLU A 423 1.16 -11.74 2.15
N LEU A 424 2.07 -12.60 2.59
CA LEU A 424 3.29 -12.22 3.30
C LEU A 424 4.48 -11.98 2.36
N VAL A 425 4.91 -10.73 2.28
CA VAL A 425 6.04 -10.28 1.46
C VAL A 425 7.33 -11.02 1.80
N LEU A 426 7.63 -11.17 3.09
CA LEU A 426 8.87 -11.83 3.54
C LEU A 426 8.87 -13.34 3.20
N THR A 427 7.71 -13.97 3.11
CA THR A 427 7.60 -15.37 2.69
C THR A 427 7.94 -15.50 1.20
N GLU A 428 7.39 -14.62 0.36
CA GLU A 428 7.71 -14.59 -1.07
C GLU A 428 9.17 -14.18 -1.33
N LEU A 429 9.73 -13.26 -0.54
CA LEU A 429 11.15 -12.95 -0.60
C LEU A 429 12.02 -14.16 -0.22
N GLY A 430 11.63 -14.89 0.82
CA GLY A 430 12.27 -16.16 1.21
C GLY A 430 12.26 -17.18 0.07
N PHE A 431 11.11 -17.36 -0.59
CA PHE A 431 11.03 -18.21 -1.77
C PHE A 431 11.90 -17.71 -2.93
N ALA A 432 11.92 -16.41 -3.22
CA ALA A 432 12.78 -15.87 -4.26
C ALA A 432 14.25 -16.19 -4.03
N LEU A 433 14.74 -15.99 -2.80
CA LEU A 433 16.13 -16.29 -2.44
C LEU A 433 16.42 -17.80 -2.38
N TYR A 434 15.44 -18.61 -1.97
CA TYR A 434 15.53 -20.07 -2.03
C TYR A 434 15.71 -20.54 -3.48
N TYR A 435 14.83 -20.10 -4.39
CA TYR A 435 14.91 -20.43 -5.80
C TYR A 435 16.19 -19.90 -6.45
N ALA A 436 16.67 -18.72 -6.04
CA ALA A 436 17.95 -18.19 -6.50
C ALA A 436 19.12 -19.12 -6.14
N GLY A 437 19.16 -19.62 -4.89
CA GLY A 437 20.16 -20.59 -4.47
C GLY A 437 20.12 -21.91 -5.25
N LEU A 438 18.94 -22.30 -5.74
CA LEU A 438 18.76 -23.50 -6.59
C LEU A 438 18.93 -23.25 -8.09
N GLY A 439 19.10 -21.99 -8.50
CA GLY A 439 19.18 -21.61 -9.92
C GLY A 439 17.85 -21.66 -10.67
N ASP A 440 16.70 -21.66 -9.98
CA ASP A 440 15.37 -21.61 -10.60
C ASP A 440 14.96 -20.17 -10.94
N VAL A 441 15.34 -19.74 -12.15
CA VAL A 441 15.04 -18.40 -12.70
C VAL A 441 13.55 -18.09 -12.69
N GLU A 442 12.69 -19.04 -13.07
CA GLU A 442 11.25 -18.81 -13.15
C GLU A 442 10.62 -18.76 -11.76
N GLY A 443 11.10 -19.58 -10.82
CA GLY A 443 10.77 -19.50 -9.40
C GLY A 443 11.07 -18.13 -8.81
N VAL A 444 12.28 -17.61 -9.03
CA VAL A 444 12.70 -16.26 -8.61
C VAL A 444 11.72 -15.22 -9.14
N LYS A 445 11.49 -15.20 -10.46
CA LYS A 445 10.62 -14.20 -11.10
C LYS A 445 9.18 -14.28 -10.61
N ARG A 446 8.63 -15.49 -10.40
CA ARG A 446 7.27 -15.66 -9.85
C ARG A 446 7.18 -15.09 -8.44
N ALA A 447 8.10 -15.46 -7.56
CA ALA A 447 8.11 -15.04 -6.17
C ALA A 447 8.30 -13.52 -6.04
N LEU A 448 9.25 -12.93 -6.78
CA LEU A 448 9.45 -11.48 -6.77
C LEU A 448 8.26 -10.69 -7.31
N ARG A 449 7.58 -11.17 -8.37
CA ARG A 449 6.34 -10.52 -8.86
C ARG A 449 5.25 -10.52 -7.79
N GLN A 450 5.11 -11.62 -7.04
CA GLN A 450 4.12 -11.69 -5.97
C GLN A 450 4.52 -10.78 -4.80
N ALA A 451 5.78 -10.82 -4.35
CA ALA A 451 6.29 -9.94 -3.29
C ALA A 451 6.10 -8.46 -3.64
N ASP A 452 6.41 -8.06 -4.87
CA ASP A 452 6.29 -6.67 -5.34
C ASP A 452 4.84 -6.21 -5.46
N LYS A 453 3.92 -7.12 -5.82
CA LYS A 453 2.49 -6.85 -5.80
C LYS A 453 1.99 -6.58 -4.37
N LEU A 454 2.51 -7.32 -3.40
CA LEU A 454 2.10 -7.22 -2.00
C LEU A 454 2.62 -5.94 -1.33
N ASP A 455 3.89 -5.58 -1.55
CA ASP A 455 4.51 -4.41 -0.92
C ASP A 455 5.57 -3.75 -1.84
N PRO A 456 5.11 -2.93 -2.81
CA PRO A 456 5.96 -2.45 -3.90
C PRO A 456 7.07 -1.49 -3.50
N LEU A 457 6.95 -0.83 -2.34
CA LEU A 457 7.93 0.13 -1.82
C LEU A 457 8.69 -0.44 -0.60
N ASN A 458 8.71 -1.75 -0.43
CA ASN A 458 9.52 -2.40 0.59
C ASN A 458 11.01 -2.30 0.25
N VAL A 459 11.80 -1.67 1.13
CA VAL A 459 13.24 -1.43 0.90
C VAL A 459 14.05 -2.73 0.91
N GLU A 460 13.69 -3.68 1.76
CA GLU A 460 14.40 -4.95 1.85
C GLU A 460 14.15 -5.83 0.61
N LEU A 461 12.89 -5.91 0.16
CA LEU A 461 12.54 -6.56 -1.11
C LEU A 461 13.24 -5.88 -2.28
N ALA A 462 13.33 -4.55 -2.28
CA ALA A 462 13.99 -3.80 -3.33
C ALA A 462 15.46 -4.20 -3.49
N ASP A 463 16.17 -4.40 -2.37
CA ASP A 463 17.57 -4.83 -2.31
C ASP A 463 17.72 -6.32 -2.67
N TRP A 464 17.14 -7.21 -1.87
CA TRP A 464 17.31 -8.66 -2.07
C TRP A 464 16.67 -9.18 -3.36
N GLY A 465 15.66 -8.51 -3.89
CA GLY A 465 15.09 -8.83 -5.20
C GLY A 465 16.07 -8.59 -6.36
N HIS A 466 16.93 -7.57 -6.25
CA HIS A 466 18.01 -7.35 -7.21
C HIS A 466 18.99 -8.52 -7.17
N TRP A 467 19.44 -8.91 -5.96
CA TRP A 467 20.35 -10.03 -5.78
C TRP A 467 19.76 -11.36 -6.26
N ALA A 468 18.51 -11.66 -5.95
CA ALA A 468 17.87 -12.89 -6.41
C ALA A 468 17.90 -13.02 -7.95
N LEU A 469 17.69 -11.93 -8.69
CA LEU A 469 17.78 -11.91 -10.16
C LEU A 469 19.22 -11.99 -10.67
N ALA A 470 20.12 -11.20 -10.08
CA ALA A 470 21.53 -11.15 -10.49
C ALA A 470 22.21 -12.51 -10.31
N MET A 471 21.88 -13.21 -9.23
CA MET A 471 22.56 -14.44 -8.83
C MET A 471 22.11 -15.67 -9.63
N VAL A 472 20.99 -15.58 -10.35
CA VAL A 472 20.61 -16.55 -11.39
C VAL A 472 21.08 -16.15 -12.79
N GLY A 473 21.93 -15.12 -12.89
CA GLY A 473 22.53 -14.65 -14.14
C GLY A 473 21.63 -13.77 -15.02
N ASP A 474 20.43 -13.40 -14.56
CA ASP A 474 19.53 -12.51 -15.29
C ASP A 474 19.84 -11.04 -14.97
N PHE A 475 21.01 -10.58 -15.42
CA PHE A 475 21.52 -9.24 -15.12
C PHE A 475 20.66 -8.13 -15.73
N ASP A 476 20.08 -8.36 -16.91
CA ASP A 476 19.14 -7.42 -17.54
C ASP A 476 17.92 -7.18 -16.64
N ALA A 477 17.29 -8.25 -16.14
CA ALA A 477 16.19 -8.13 -15.20
C ALA A 477 16.63 -7.49 -13.87
N ALA A 478 17.81 -7.85 -13.37
CA ALA A 478 18.35 -7.31 -12.12
C ALA A 478 18.58 -5.79 -12.22
N VAL A 479 19.18 -5.29 -13.30
CA VAL A 479 19.40 -3.85 -13.53
C VAL A 479 18.07 -3.13 -13.77
N ALA A 480 17.14 -3.71 -14.54
CA ALA A 480 15.82 -3.14 -14.73
C ALA A 480 15.06 -2.98 -13.39
N TRP A 481 15.09 -4.03 -12.56
CA TRP A 481 14.55 -4.01 -11.20
C TRP A 481 15.20 -2.89 -10.37
N ALA A 482 16.53 -2.85 -10.29
CA ALA A 482 17.24 -1.85 -9.51
C ALA A 482 16.92 -0.41 -9.95
N ARG A 483 16.82 -0.13 -11.25
CA ARG A 483 16.46 1.21 -11.76
C ARG A 483 15.06 1.64 -11.33
N VAL A 484 14.09 0.72 -11.32
CA VAL A 484 12.74 1.00 -10.80
C VAL A 484 12.81 1.30 -9.30
N LYS A 485 13.51 0.45 -8.54
CA LYS A 485 13.63 0.60 -7.08
C LYS A 485 14.40 1.84 -6.65
N ILE A 486 15.43 2.25 -7.38
CA ILE A 486 16.17 3.50 -7.13
C ILE A 486 15.29 4.72 -7.33
N LYS A 487 14.41 4.74 -8.34
CA LYS A 487 13.42 5.83 -8.50
C LYS A 487 12.45 5.88 -7.32
N GLN A 488 12.09 4.73 -6.75
CA GLN A 488 11.22 4.65 -5.58
C GLN A 488 11.95 5.07 -4.30
N HIS A 489 13.24 4.74 -4.17
CA HIS A 489 14.08 4.90 -2.98
C HIS A 489 15.44 5.56 -3.28
N PRO A 490 15.47 6.83 -3.74
CA PRO A 490 16.68 7.46 -4.29
C PRO A 490 17.79 7.76 -3.26
N ARG A 491 17.54 7.48 -1.97
CA ARG A 491 18.48 7.70 -0.87
C ARG A 491 19.01 6.40 -0.25
N VAL A 492 18.62 5.24 -0.78
CA VAL A 492 19.05 3.94 -0.24
C VAL A 492 20.34 3.50 -0.94
N SER A 493 21.45 3.51 -0.20
CA SER A 493 22.80 3.20 -0.72
C SER A 493 22.91 1.79 -1.32
N VAL A 494 22.38 0.77 -0.64
CA VAL A 494 22.50 -0.64 -1.05
C VAL A 494 21.99 -0.91 -2.47
N LEU A 495 20.94 -0.19 -2.92
CA LEU A 495 20.39 -0.35 -4.27
C LEU A 495 21.37 0.08 -5.36
N TYR A 496 22.15 1.14 -5.11
CA TYR A 496 23.18 1.60 -6.03
C TYR A 496 24.40 0.66 -6.02
N SER A 497 24.82 0.23 -4.82
CA SER A 497 25.93 -0.70 -4.66
C SER A 497 25.65 -2.07 -5.30
N GLY A 498 24.48 -2.67 -5.08
CA GLY A 498 24.10 -3.92 -5.73
C GLY A 498 24.02 -3.79 -7.26
N ALA A 499 23.33 -2.76 -7.77
CA ALA A 499 23.23 -2.50 -9.20
C ALA A 499 24.59 -2.35 -9.89
N SER A 500 25.56 -1.74 -9.21
CA SER A 500 26.94 -1.60 -9.73
C SER A 500 27.61 -2.94 -10.01
N VAL A 501 27.31 -3.98 -9.21
CA VAL A 501 27.84 -5.34 -9.41
C VAL A 501 27.28 -5.94 -10.70
N SER A 502 25.97 -5.86 -10.89
CA SER A 502 25.33 -6.36 -12.13
C SER A 502 25.82 -5.60 -13.37
N LEU A 503 25.92 -4.27 -13.31
CA LEU A 503 26.46 -3.45 -14.40
C LEU A 503 27.92 -3.83 -14.73
N SER A 504 28.74 -4.09 -13.69
CA SER A 504 30.14 -4.53 -13.89
C SER A 504 30.22 -5.86 -14.64
N LEU A 505 29.32 -6.81 -14.33
CA LEU A 505 29.24 -8.12 -14.98
C LEU A 505 28.70 -8.05 -16.41
N MET A 506 27.92 -7.02 -16.74
CA MET A 506 27.46 -6.74 -18.09
C MET A 506 28.52 -6.02 -18.96
N GLY A 507 29.64 -5.58 -18.38
CA GLY A 507 30.66 -4.79 -19.07
C GLY A 507 30.36 -3.29 -19.13
N GLU A 508 29.31 -2.83 -18.47
CA GLU A 508 28.90 -1.41 -18.42
C GLU A 508 29.71 -0.65 -17.34
N HIS A 509 31.04 -0.66 -17.50
CA HIS A 509 31.99 -0.27 -16.45
C HIS A 509 31.87 1.19 -15.99
N GLU A 510 31.65 2.13 -16.91
CA GLU A 510 31.51 3.55 -16.57
C GLU A 510 30.28 3.79 -15.69
N GLU A 511 29.14 3.20 -16.07
CA GLU A 511 27.92 3.32 -15.30
C GLU A 511 28.02 2.57 -13.96
N ALA A 512 28.65 1.40 -13.94
CA ALA A 512 28.91 0.65 -12.71
C ALA A 512 29.68 1.49 -11.68
N ILE A 513 30.78 2.13 -12.10
CA ILE A 513 31.57 3.01 -11.23
C ILE A 513 30.73 4.18 -10.73
N ALA A 514 29.94 4.83 -11.61
CA ALA A 514 29.08 5.94 -11.20
C ALA A 514 28.03 5.53 -10.16
N PHE A 515 27.42 4.35 -10.32
CA PHE A 515 26.49 3.79 -9.34
C PHE A 515 27.18 3.46 -8.02
N ALA A 516 28.33 2.79 -8.06
CA ALA A 516 29.08 2.45 -6.84
C ALA A 516 29.53 3.71 -6.06
N GLN A 517 30.01 4.75 -6.76
CA GLN A 517 30.34 6.04 -6.16
C GLN A 517 29.12 6.71 -5.52
N LYS A 518 27.96 6.63 -6.16
CA LYS A 518 26.70 7.13 -5.58
C LYS A 518 26.32 6.36 -4.31
N GLY A 519 26.51 5.04 -4.30
CA GLY A 519 26.34 4.20 -3.11
C GLY A 519 27.21 4.67 -1.94
N VAL A 520 28.51 4.88 -2.19
CA VAL A 520 29.46 5.41 -1.18
C VAL A 520 29.05 6.81 -0.71
N ALA A 521 28.63 7.69 -1.62
CA ALA A 521 28.21 9.05 -1.24
C ALA A 521 26.95 9.07 -0.36
N LEU A 522 26.04 8.09 -0.51
CA LEU A 522 24.83 7.97 0.29
C LEU A 522 25.08 7.35 1.67
N ALA A 523 26.07 6.46 1.80
CA ALA A 523 26.41 5.78 3.05
C ALA A 523 27.93 5.53 3.16
N PRO A 524 28.75 6.55 3.43
CA PRO A 524 30.21 6.42 3.49
C PRO A 524 30.70 5.52 4.65
N GLN A 525 29.87 5.32 5.66
CA GLN A 525 30.12 4.46 6.82
C GLN A 525 29.71 3.00 6.61
N TYR A 526 29.23 2.63 5.43
CA TYR A 526 28.78 1.27 5.12
C TYR A 526 29.85 0.51 4.32
N PRO A 527 30.52 -0.52 4.91
CA PRO A 527 31.65 -1.20 4.27
C PRO A 527 31.35 -1.77 2.88
N PHE A 528 30.15 -2.34 2.70
CA PHE A 528 29.77 -2.95 1.43
C PHE A 528 29.76 -1.93 0.26
N ALA A 529 29.44 -0.66 0.51
CA ALA A 529 29.48 0.35 -0.54
C ALA A 529 30.91 0.57 -1.08
N LEU A 530 31.91 0.53 -0.20
CA LEU A 530 33.33 0.62 -0.58
C LEU A 530 33.81 -0.66 -1.29
N ILE A 531 33.34 -1.82 -0.84
CA ILE A 531 33.67 -3.11 -1.48
C ILE A 531 33.09 -3.18 -2.89
N ALA A 532 31.82 -2.81 -3.08
CA ALA A 532 31.20 -2.74 -4.41
C ALA A 532 31.93 -1.75 -5.34
N LEU A 533 32.38 -0.60 -4.83
CA LEU A 533 33.22 0.33 -5.59
C LEU A 533 34.59 -0.28 -5.95
N SER A 534 35.19 -1.05 -5.05
CA SER A 534 36.43 -1.77 -5.33
C SER A 534 36.24 -2.79 -6.47
N GLN A 535 35.14 -3.54 -6.44
CA GLN A 535 34.79 -4.51 -7.47
C GLN A 535 34.55 -3.81 -8.81
N ALA A 536 33.80 -2.71 -8.84
CA ALA A 536 33.54 -1.94 -10.06
C ALA A 536 34.82 -1.42 -10.72
N TYR A 537 35.77 -0.86 -9.93
CA TYR A 537 37.09 -0.49 -10.46
C TYR A 537 37.89 -1.70 -10.94
N GLY A 538 37.83 -2.81 -10.20
CA GLY A 538 38.50 -4.05 -10.59
C GLY A 538 38.05 -4.58 -11.94
N TYR A 539 36.73 -4.67 -12.17
CA TYR A 539 36.16 -5.09 -13.45
C TYR A 539 36.48 -4.11 -14.59
N ALA A 540 36.62 -2.82 -14.30
CA ALA A 540 37.06 -1.82 -15.28
C ALA A 540 38.57 -1.87 -15.59
N GLY A 541 39.34 -2.74 -14.93
CA GLY A 541 40.79 -2.88 -15.10
C GLY A 541 41.65 -2.03 -14.15
N ASP A 542 41.04 -1.19 -13.31
CA ASP A 542 41.71 -0.33 -12.33
C ASP A 542 42.07 -1.08 -11.03
N LYS A 543 42.71 -2.26 -11.14
CA LYS A 543 43.01 -3.16 -10.01
C LYS A 543 43.76 -2.47 -8.85
N HIS A 544 44.58 -1.45 -9.14
CA HIS A 544 45.32 -0.67 -8.14
C HIS A 544 44.44 0.09 -7.13
N LYS A 545 43.14 0.30 -7.43
CA LYS A 545 42.18 0.96 -6.53
C LYS A 545 41.53 0.01 -5.51
N ILE A 546 41.68 -1.31 -5.68
CA ILE A 546 40.99 -2.30 -4.83
C ILE A 546 41.52 -2.23 -3.40
N ALA A 547 42.82 -2.43 -3.19
CA ALA A 547 43.40 -2.53 -1.84
C ALA A 547 43.17 -1.27 -0.96
N PRO A 548 43.28 -0.02 -1.47
CA PRO A 548 42.94 1.16 -0.69
C PRO A 548 41.49 1.20 -0.20
N LEU A 549 40.53 0.78 -1.05
CA LEU A 549 39.11 0.76 -0.71
C LEU A 549 38.78 -0.34 0.30
N LEU A 550 39.37 -1.53 0.16
CA LEU A 550 39.23 -2.60 1.15
C LEU A 550 39.78 -2.17 2.51
N LYS A 551 40.96 -1.54 2.53
CA LYS A 551 41.54 -1.01 3.77
C LYS A 551 40.65 0.06 4.42
N GLN A 552 40.05 0.94 3.62
CA GLN A 552 39.09 1.92 4.13
C GLN A 552 37.86 1.22 4.73
N ALA A 553 37.32 0.19 4.07
CA ALA A 553 36.19 -0.58 4.58
C ALA A 553 36.50 -1.26 5.93
N GLU A 554 37.70 -1.81 6.09
CA GLU A 554 38.17 -2.43 7.33
C GLU A 554 38.20 -1.46 8.52
N THR A 555 38.48 -0.17 8.28
CA THR A 555 38.52 0.84 9.36
C THR A 555 37.15 1.22 9.94
N LEU A 556 36.05 0.83 9.30
CA LEU A 556 34.70 1.21 9.70
C LEU A 556 34.16 0.43 10.92
N ASN A 557 34.89 -0.58 11.43
CA ASN A 557 34.52 -1.39 12.60
C ASN A 557 33.07 -1.93 12.55
N ALA A 558 32.59 -2.29 11.37
CA ALA A 558 31.28 -2.88 11.13
C ALA A 558 31.44 -4.24 10.42
N PHE A 559 30.42 -5.10 10.47
CA PHE A 559 30.45 -6.37 9.76
C PHE A 559 30.71 -6.15 8.28
N MET A 560 31.70 -6.88 7.78
CA MET A 560 32.08 -6.93 6.39
C MET A 560 31.78 -8.34 5.90
N CYS A 561 30.84 -8.49 4.96
CA CYS A 561 30.54 -9.81 4.39
C CYS A 561 31.82 -10.41 3.79
N PRO A 562 32.40 -11.48 4.36
CA PRO A 562 33.71 -11.98 3.92
C PRO A 562 33.66 -12.47 2.47
N TYR A 563 32.50 -12.95 2.02
CA TYR A 563 32.25 -13.35 0.64
C TYR A 563 32.45 -12.19 -0.35
N GLU A 564 31.90 -11.00 -0.09
CA GLU A 564 32.02 -9.85 -0.99
C GLU A 564 33.46 -9.32 -1.05
N THR A 565 34.20 -9.40 0.06
CA THR A 565 35.64 -9.13 0.07
C THR A 565 36.41 -10.21 -0.71
N ALA A 566 36.02 -11.48 -0.62
CA ALA A 566 36.64 -12.56 -1.38
C ALA A 566 36.52 -12.34 -2.88
N ILE A 567 35.38 -11.82 -3.36
CA ILE A 567 35.21 -11.44 -4.77
C ILE A 567 36.27 -10.42 -5.21
N SER A 568 36.57 -9.41 -4.39
CA SER A 568 37.62 -8.43 -4.73
C SER A 568 39.01 -9.08 -4.87
N TYR A 569 39.32 -10.10 -4.05
CA TYR A 569 40.56 -10.87 -4.18
C TYR A 569 40.56 -11.83 -5.38
N ILE A 570 39.41 -12.37 -5.77
CA ILE A 570 39.27 -13.13 -7.02
C ILE A 570 39.57 -12.23 -8.23
N ILE A 571 39.10 -10.98 -8.23
CA ILE A 571 39.41 -10.00 -9.30
C ILE A 571 40.92 -9.69 -9.34
N LEU A 572 41.62 -9.76 -8.21
CA LEU A 572 43.07 -9.61 -8.12
C LEU A 572 43.86 -10.87 -8.49
N ASP A 573 43.18 -11.98 -8.82
CA ASP A 573 43.80 -13.30 -9.04
C ASP A 573 44.49 -13.87 -7.77
N GLU A 574 44.10 -13.40 -6.58
CA GLU A 574 44.62 -13.83 -5.27
C GLU A 574 43.71 -14.92 -4.65
N PHE A 575 43.66 -16.10 -5.30
CA PHE A 575 42.68 -17.14 -4.96
C PHE A 575 42.83 -17.72 -3.56
N ASP A 576 44.05 -17.87 -3.04
CA ASP A 576 44.26 -18.38 -1.68
C ASP A 576 43.63 -17.47 -0.63
N ARG A 577 43.81 -16.15 -0.78
CA ARG A 577 43.19 -15.16 0.10
C ARG A 577 41.67 -15.15 -0.04
N ALA A 578 41.16 -15.33 -1.26
CA ALA A 578 39.73 -15.49 -1.49
C ALA A 578 39.17 -16.72 -0.75
N PHE A 579 39.83 -17.87 -0.81
CA PHE A 579 39.37 -19.08 -0.10
C PHE A 579 39.46 -18.96 1.42
N GLU A 580 40.46 -18.26 1.98
CA GLU A 580 40.48 -17.92 3.41
C GLU A 580 39.22 -17.16 3.84
N LEU A 581 38.81 -16.17 3.03
CA LEU A 581 37.61 -15.38 3.28
C LEU A 581 36.32 -16.17 3.05
N LEU A 582 36.25 -17.05 2.04
CA LEU A 582 35.11 -17.93 1.81
C LEU A 582 34.93 -18.94 2.96
N ASN A 583 36.02 -19.49 3.51
CA ASN A 583 35.98 -20.35 4.69
C ASN A 583 35.54 -19.58 5.95
N SER A 584 35.96 -18.33 6.09
CA SER A 584 35.45 -17.43 7.13
C SER A 584 33.95 -17.14 6.97
N ALA A 585 33.47 -16.98 5.72
CA ALA A 585 32.06 -16.82 5.41
C ALA A 585 31.22 -18.06 5.82
N ILE A 586 31.76 -19.27 5.64
CA ILE A 586 31.13 -20.51 6.11
C ILE A 586 30.98 -20.49 7.63
N SER A 587 32.09 -20.18 8.33
CA SER A 587 32.15 -20.19 9.79
C SER A 587 31.19 -19.17 10.42
N SER A 588 30.98 -18.02 9.77
CA SER A 588 30.04 -16.99 10.18
C SER A 588 28.58 -17.23 9.74
N ARG A 589 28.32 -18.30 8.97
CA ARG A 589 27.05 -18.53 8.24
C ARG A 589 26.62 -17.31 7.41
N SER A 590 27.56 -16.66 6.74
CA SER A 590 27.30 -15.50 5.90
C SER A 590 26.15 -15.76 4.90
N ASN A 591 25.17 -14.87 4.88
CA ASN A 591 24.02 -14.92 3.98
C ASN A 591 24.40 -14.79 2.49
N CYS A 592 25.54 -14.16 2.18
CA CYS A 592 26.05 -14.04 0.81
C CYS A 592 26.32 -15.42 0.16
N LEU A 593 26.55 -16.48 0.95
CA LEU A 593 26.82 -17.84 0.46
C LEU A 593 25.62 -18.53 -0.20
N VAL A 594 24.40 -18.02 0.01
CA VAL A 594 23.15 -18.49 -0.64
C VAL A 594 23.30 -18.54 -2.17
N PHE A 595 24.21 -17.74 -2.75
CA PHE A 595 24.38 -17.59 -4.18
C PHE A 595 25.59 -18.32 -4.78
N SER A 596 26.39 -18.98 -3.93
CA SER A 596 27.73 -19.48 -4.28
C SER A 596 27.78 -20.41 -5.50
N ARG A 597 26.74 -21.21 -5.76
CA ARG A 597 26.67 -22.12 -6.91
C ARG A 597 26.58 -21.40 -8.25
N PHE A 598 25.77 -20.34 -8.32
CA PHE A 598 25.36 -19.72 -9.58
C PHE A 598 25.97 -18.35 -9.80
N ASP A 599 26.56 -17.72 -8.78
CA ASP A 599 27.25 -16.44 -8.92
C ASP A 599 28.39 -16.52 -9.97
N SER A 600 28.27 -15.73 -11.04
CA SER A 600 29.22 -15.67 -12.15
C SER A 600 30.58 -15.10 -11.71
N ARG A 601 30.63 -14.34 -10.61
CA ARG A 601 31.85 -13.75 -10.06
C ARG A 601 32.83 -14.81 -9.55
N LEU A 602 32.33 -16.00 -9.21
CA LEU A 602 33.13 -17.14 -8.76
C LEU A 602 33.66 -18.00 -9.91
N SER A 603 33.33 -17.67 -11.18
CA SER A 603 33.78 -18.44 -12.35
C SER A 603 35.29 -18.74 -12.41
N PRO A 604 36.22 -17.85 -11.99
CA PRO A 604 37.64 -18.15 -12.04
C PRO A 604 38.09 -19.30 -11.12
N ILE A 605 37.33 -19.59 -10.05
CA ILE A 605 37.66 -20.60 -9.05
C ILE A 605 36.80 -21.87 -9.15
N ARG A 606 35.87 -21.96 -10.12
CA ARG A 606 34.94 -23.10 -10.23
C ARG A 606 35.62 -24.46 -10.47
N GLN A 607 36.81 -24.46 -11.06
CA GLN A 607 37.59 -25.69 -11.33
C GLN A 607 38.51 -26.07 -10.17
N ASP A 608 38.58 -25.26 -9.11
CA ASP A 608 39.38 -25.55 -7.92
C ASP A 608 38.61 -26.52 -7.00
N GLU A 609 39.26 -27.58 -6.52
CA GLU A 609 38.64 -28.59 -5.66
C GLU A 609 38.05 -28.00 -4.36
N ARG A 610 38.63 -26.89 -3.87
CA ARG A 610 38.12 -26.16 -2.69
C ARG A 610 36.75 -25.56 -2.93
N PHE A 611 36.40 -25.26 -4.18
CA PHE A 611 35.08 -24.72 -4.53
C PHE A 611 33.98 -25.76 -4.40
N GLU A 612 34.20 -26.99 -4.86
CA GLU A 612 33.25 -28.09 -4.64
C GLU A 612 33.09 -28.41 -3.14
N ALA A 613 34.17 -28.34 -2.36
CA ALA A 613 34.11 -28.48 -0.90
C ALA A 613 33.30 -27.35 -0.22
N LEU A 614 33.38 -26.12 -0.74
CA LEU A 614 32.53 -24.99 -0.31
C LEU A 614 31.06 -25.28 -0.60
N LEU A 615 30.72 -25.72 -1.81
CA LEU A 615 29.34 -26.03 -2.21
C LEU A 615 28.75 -27.17 -1.38
N ASN A 616 29.53 -28.22 -1.12
CA ASN A 616 29.11 -29.33 -0.27
C ASN A 616 28.78 -28.86 1.15
N GLN A 617 29.62 -28.01 1.73
CA GLN A 617 29.36 -27.45 3.05
C GLN A 617 28.08 -26.62 3.05
N VAL A 618 27.89 -25.75 2.06
CA VAL A 618 26.71 -24.87 1.95
C VAL A 618 25.44 -25.63 1.56
N GLY A 619 25.55 -26.91 1.18
CA GLY A 619 24.45 -27.74 0.72
C GLY A 619 23.94 -27.31 -0.65
N LEU A 620 24.82 -26.83 -1.52
CA LEU A 620 24.54 -26.39 -2.89
C LEU A 620 25.30 -27.21 -3.95
N ASP A 621 25.93 -28.33 -3.56
CA ASP A 621 26.44 -29.30 -4.51
C ASP A 621 25.29 -30.01 -5.28
N ASP A 622 25.62 -30.71 -6.36
CA ASP A 622 24.63 -31.33 -7.25
C ASP A 622 23.73 -32.37 -6.53
N VAL A 623 24.27 -33.11 -5.56
CA VAL A 623 23.49 -34.10 -4.80
C VAL A 623 22.49 -33.39 -3.89
N SER A 624 22.94 -32.36 -3.18
CA SER A 624 22.09 -31.55 -2.30
C SER A 624 20.96 -30.88 -3.08
N ILE A 625 21.26 -30.20 -4.20
CA ILE A 625 20.25 -29.50 -5.01
C ILE A 625 19.22 -30.48 -5.58
N ALA A 626 19.63 -31.66 -6.01
CA ALA A 626 18.71 -32.68 -6.53
C ALA A 626 17.75 -33.23 -5.45
N SER A 627 18.09 -33.09 -4.17
CA SER A 627 17.26 -33.53 -3.04
C SER A 627 16.19 -32.51 -2.62
N TYR A 628 16.36 -31.25 -3.02
CA TYR A 628 15.48 -30.15 -2.61
C TYR A 628 14.22 -30.06 -3.48
N GLN A 629 13.18 -29.51 -2.88
CA GLN A 629 11.88 -29.29 -3.53
C GLN A 629 11.97 -28.07 -4.45
N ARG A 630 11.19 -28.06 -5.55
CA ARG A 630 11.16 -26.98 -6.55
C ARG A 630 9.74 -26.53 -6.81
#